data_AF-A0A382YP15-F1
#
_entry.id   AF-A0A382YP15-F1
#
_cell.length_a   1.000
_cell.length_b   1.000
_cell.length_c   1.000
_cell.angle_alpha   90.00
_cell.angle_beta   90.00
_cell.angle_gamma   90.00
#
_symmetry.space_group_name_H-M   'P 1'
#
loop_
_entity.id
_entity.type
_entity.pdbx_description
1 polymer ?
#
loop_
_entity_poly.entity_id
_entity_poly.type
_entity_poly.pdbx_seq_one_letter_code
_entity_poly.pdbx_strand_id
1 'polypeptide(L)'
;MVPSVLNDVSNVDMSTTVLGEKIDFPLFPAATAMHRLYHHEGERASAKAVEKMGTIFGTSTMGTVSIEEIAKVNKGPKLFQLYIHKDRGLTDNLLERCKKAGFSSMCLTVDTVVAGNRERDRR
;
A
#
# COMPACT_ATOMS: atom_id res chain seq x y z
N MET A 1 -7.16 -26.04 10.85
CA MET A 1 -8.26 -25.95 9.85
C MET A 1 -8.81 -27.34 9.63
N VAL A 2 -10.13 -27.49 9.47
CA VAL A 2 -10.77 -28.76 9.13
C VAL A 2 -11.30 -28.64 7.69
N PRO A 3 -10.81 -29.45 6.73
CA PRO A 3 -11.25 -29.37 5.33
C PRO A 3 -12.68 -29.91 5.17
N SER A 4 -13.46 -29.28 4.29
CA SER A 4 -14.78 -29.77 3.88
C SER A 4 -14.63 -30.55 2.56
N VAL A 5 -14.92 -31.84 2.58
CA VAL A 5 -14.73 -32.76 1.44
C VAL A 5 -15.99 -32.87 0.58
N LEU A 6 -15.83 -33.34 -0.66
CA LEU A 6 -16.92 -33.54 -1.63
C LEU A 6 -17.69 -32.27 -2.03
N ASN A 7 -17.02 -31.11 -2.02
CA ASN A 7 -17.57 -29.87 -2.57
C ASN A 7 -17.06 -29.64 -3.99
N ASP A 8 -17.90 -29.07 -4.85
CA ASP A 8 -17.47 -28.58 -6.16
C ASP A 8 -16.61 -27.31 -5.96
N VAL A 9 -15.38 -27.38 -6.44
CA VAL A 9 -14.38 -26.30 -6.38
C VAL A 9 -13.86 -25.96 -7.78
N SER A 10 -14.61 -26.32 -8.83
CA SER A 10 -14.26 -26.01 -10.22
C SER A 10 -14.13 -24.52 -10.50
N ASN A 11 -14.89 -23.68 -9.77
CA ASN A 11 -14.84 -22.23 -9.84
C ASN A 11 -14.70 -21.64 -8.44
N VAL A 12 -13.55 -21.01 -8.15
CA VAL A 12 -13.29 -20.33 -6.88
C VAL A 12 -13.18 -18.82 -7.14
N ASP A 13 -14.14 -18.06 -6.65
CA ASP A 13 -14.08 -16.59 -6.67
C ASP A 13 -13.37 -16.10 -5.41
N MET A 14 -12.18 -15.51 -5.59
CA MET A 14 -11.40 -14.89 -4.51
C MET A 14 -11.63 -13.37 -4.43
N SER A 15 -12.44 -12.82 -5.32
CA SER A 15 -12.67 -11.39 -5.37
C SER A 15 -13.47 -10.90 -4.16
N THR A 16 -13.21 -9.67 -3.73
CA THR A 16 -13.89 -9.07 -2.59
C THR A 16 -13.93 -7.55 -2.73
N THR A 17 -14.59 -6.87 -1.79
CA THR A 17 -14.67 -5.41 -1.76
C THR A 17 -14.10 -4.90 -0.44
N VAL A 18 -13.13 -3.99 -0.52
CA VAL A 18 -12.47 -3.39 0.64
C VAL A 18 -12.60 -1.87 0.55
N LEU A 19 -13.22 -1.24 1.56
CA LEU A 19 -13.41 0.21 1.61
C LEU A 19 -14.10 0.80 0.35
N GLY A 20 -14.98 0.02 -0.29
CA GLY A 20 -15.70 0.41 -1.50
C GLY A 20 -14.97 0.07 -2.81
N GLU A 21 -13.73 -0.41 -2.75
CA GLU A 21 -12.93 -0.81 -3.92
C GLU A 21 -13.04 -2.31 -4.16
N LYS A 22 -13.37 -2.70 -5.40
CA LYS A 22 -13.36 -4.11 -5.83
C LYS A 22 -11.91 -4.55 -6.05
N ILE A 23 -11.55 -5.70 -5.50
CA ILE A 23 -10.25 -6.36 -5.72
C ILE A 23 -10.45 -7.82 -6.09
N ASP A 24 -9.53 -8.35 -6.90
CA ASP A 24 -9.63 -9.71 -7.45
C ASP A 24 -9.11 -10.78 -6.48
N PHE A 25 -8.36 -10.35 -5.46
CA PHE A 25 -7.70 -11.24 -4.51
C PHE A 25 -7.69 -10.59 -3.11
N PRO A 26 -8.05 -11.31 -2.03
CA PRO A 26 -8.31 -10.71 -0.72
C PRO A 26 -7.02 -10.45 0.07
N LEU A 27 -5.92 -10.25 -0.63
CA LEU A 27 -4.62 -9.88 -0.08
C LEU A 27 -4.07 -8.71 -0.88
N PHE A 28 -3.42 -7.80 -0.18
CA PHE A 28 -2.67 -6.71 -0.78
C PHE A 28 -1.35 -6.50 -0.02
N PRO A 29 -0.27 -6.05 -0.68
CA PRO A 29 0.98 -5.77 0.01
C PRO A 29 0.83 -4.61 1.00
N ALA A 30 1.30 -4.82 2.23
CA ALA A 30 1.34 -3.75 3.22
C ALA A 30 2.25 -2.60 2.77
N ALA A 31 1.91 -1.38 3.19
CA ALA A 31 2.71 -0.21 2.88
C ALA A 31 4.10 -0.32 3.49
N THR A 32 5.10 -0.43 2.63
CA THR A 32 6.52 -0.47 2.98
C THR A 32 7.24 0.69 2.30
N ALA A 33 8.43 1.02 2.80
CA ALA A 33 9.21 2.18 2.36
C ALA A 33 10.49 1.73 1.63
N MET A 34 11.11 2.68 0.92
CA MET A 34 12.46 2.56 0.38
C MET A 34 12.69 1.34 -0.52
N HIS A 35 11.75 1.04 -1.43
CA HIS A 35 11.89 -0.12 -2.33
C HIS A 35 13.13 -0.02 -3.21
N ARG A 36 13.64 1.21 -3.46
CA ARG A 36 14.89 1.43 -4.21
C ARG A 36 16.15 0.89 -3.54
N LEU A 37 16.11 0.55 -2.25
CA LEU A 37 17.19 -0.19 -1.60
C LEU A 37 17.35 -1.61 -2.14
N TYR A 38 16.26 -2.19 -2.68
CA TYR A 38 16.23 -3.56 -3.17
C TYR A 38 16.23 -3.66 -4.70
N HIS A 39 15.63 -2.68 -5.39
CA HIS A 39 15.61 -2.64 -6.85
C HIS A 39 15.48 -1.21 -7.38
N HIS A 40 16.24 -0.85 -8.42
CA HIS A 40 16.31 0.52 -8.95
C HIS A 40 14.96 1.11 -9.40
N GLU A 41 14.03 0.29 -9.89
CA GLU A 41 12.67 0.73 -10.22
C GLU A 41 11.84 1.11 -8.99
N GLY A 42 12.19 0.60 -7.81
CA GLY A 42 11.54 0.89 -6.54
C GLY A 42 10.05 0.59 -6.54
N GLU A 43 9.29 1.48 -5.93
CA GLU A 43 7.84 1.35 -5.77
C GLU A 43 7.10 1.32 -7.12
N ARG A 44 7.71 1.76 -8.23
CA ARG A 44 7.08 1.68 -9.56
C ARG A 44 6.86 0.25 -9.99
N ALA A 45 7.85 -0.62 -9.77
CA ALA A 45 7.76 -2.02 -10.13
C ALA A 45 6.65 -2.70 -9.31
N SER A 46 6.67 -2.49 -7.99
CA SER A 46 5.65 -2.98 -7.06
C SER A 46 4.24 -2.47 -7.43
N ALA A 47 4.11 -1.18 -7.73
CA ALA A 47 2.82 -0.57 -8.09
C ALA A 47 2.25 -1.15 -9.39
N LYS A 48 3.07 -1.33 -10.43
CA LYS A 48 2.65 -1.99 -11.69
C LYS A 48 2.27 -3.45 -11.48
N ALA A 49 3.04 -4.18 -10.67
CA ALA A 49 2.75 -5.58 -10.36
C ALA A 49 1.42 -5.74 -9.63
N VAL A 50 1.15 -4.85 -8.66
CA VAL A 50 -0.09 -4.86 -7.88
C VAL A 50 -1.30 -4.46 -8.73
N GLU A 51 -1.15 -3.48 -9.62
CA GLU A 51 -2.21 -3.14 -10.58
C GLU A 51 -2.56 -4.34 -11.46
N LYS A 52 -1.56 -5.05 -11.99
CA LYS A 52 -1.76 -6.26 -12.80
C LYS A 52 -2.46 -7.38 -12.01
N MET A 53 -2.23 -7.46 -10.70
CA MET A 53 -2.89 -8.44 -9.81
C MET A 53 -4.30 -8.03 -9.40
N GLY A 54 -4.75 -6.81 -9.75
CA GLY A 54 -6.10 -6.35 -9.42
C GLY A 54 -6.33 -6.17 -7.91
N THR A 55 -5.31 -5.73 -7.16
CA THR A 55 -5.42 -5.49 -5.72
C THR A 55 -4.89 -4.11 -5.31
N ILE A 56 -4.90 -3.80 -4.01
CA ILE A 56 -4.57 -2.46 -3.48
C ILE A 56 -3.06 -2.25 -3.42
N PHE A 57 -2.56 -1.15 -3.95
CA PHE A 57 -1.17 -0.76 -3.73
C PHE A 57 -1.04 0.14 -2.51
N GLY A 58 -0.31 -0.32 -1.49
CA GLY A 58 0.07 0.47 -0.33
C GLY A 58 1.44 1.14 -0.50
N THR A 59 1.53 2.46 -0.30
CA THR A 59 2.81 3.18 -0.27
C THR A 59 3.02 3.93 1.04
N SER A 60 4.26 4.02 1.49
CA SER A 60 4.63 4.75 2.71
C SER A 60 4.90 6.23 2.45
N THR A 61 4.69 7.06 3.47
CA THR A 61 5.26 8.41 3.58
C THR A 61 6.76 8.45 3.37
N MET A 62 7.48 7.36 3.68
CA MET A 62 8.92 7.21 3.48
C MET A 62 9.30 6.52 2.15
N GLY A 63 8.37 6.49 1.17
CA GLY A 63 8.61 5.91 -0.15
C GLY A 63 9.68 6.65 -0.96
N THR A 64 10.34 5.92 -1.86
CA THR A 64 11.39 6.48 -2.75
C THR A 64 10.87 6.96 -4.11
N VAL A 65 9.56 6.90 -4.33
CA VAL A 65 8.85 7.36 -5.52
C VAL A 65 7.68 8.25 -5.06
N SER A 66 7.43 9.35 -5.76
CA SER A 66 6.40 10.31 -5.34
C SER A 66 4.98 9.78 -5.51
N ILE A 67 4.05 10.32 -4.72
CA ILE A 67 2.60 10.04 -4.79
C ILE A 67 2.08 10.17 -6.23
N GLU A 68 2.44 11.26 -6.91
CA GLU A 68 1.99 11.57 -8.27
C GLU A 68 2.51 10.55 -9.27
N GLU A 69 3.71 10.04 -9.04
CA GLU A 69 4.34 9.10 -9.93
C GLU A 69 3.80 7.69 -9.75
N ILE A 70 3.49 7.29 -8.52
CA ILE A 70 2.71 6.08 -8.24
C ILE A 70 1.34 6.16 -8.93
N ALA A 71 0.64 7.28 -8.84
CA ALA A 71 -0.64 7.46 -9.52
C ALA A 71 -0.56 7.48 -11.05
N LYS A 72 0.61 7.82 -11.63
CA LYS A 72 0.86 7.68 -13.06
C LYS A 72 0.96 6.22 -13.47
N VAL A 73 1.65 5.39 -12.67
CA VAL A 73 1.96 3.99 -13.02
C VAL A 73 0.96 2.95 -12.50
N ASN A 74 0.05 3.32 -11.60
CA ASN A 74 -1.00 2.45 -11.08
C ASN A 74 -2.35 3.19 -11.04
N LYS A 75 -3.30 2.72 -11.85
CA LYS A 75 -4.68 3.23 -11.93
C LYS A 75 -5.66 2.48 -11.03
N GLY A 76 -5.25 1.36 -10.45
CA GLY A 76 -6.02 0.60 -9.48
C GLY A 76 -6.14 1.28 -8.10
N PRO A 77 -6.78 0.59 -7.14
CA PRO A 77 -6.93 1.06 -5.77
C PRO A 77 -5.58 1.33 -5.10
N LYS A 78 -5.47 2.47 -4.42
CA LYS A 78 -4.23 2.89 -3.75
C LYS A 78 -4.50 3.34 -2.33
N LEU A 79 -3.61 2.93 -1.43
CA LEU A 79 -3.61 3.26 -0.02
C LEU A 79 -2.32 4.00 0.32
N PHE A 80 -2.45 5.15 0.99
CA PHE A 80 -1.30 5.89 1.49
C PHE A 80 -1.12 5.63 2.98
N GLN A 81 0.07 5.25 3.41
CA GLN A 81 0.41 5.12 4.83
C GLN A 81 1.01 6.42 5.35
N LEU A 82 0.45 6.93 6.44
CA LEU A 82 0.74 8.25 6.99
C LEU A 82 1.20 8.17 8.44
N TYR A 83 2.27 8.92 8.73
CA TYR A 83 2.60 9.38 10.08
C TYR A 83 2.11 10.83 10.25
N ILE A 84 1.52 11.15 11.39
CA ILE A 84 1.20 12.54 11.74
C ILE A 84 2.50 13.23 12.11
N HIS A 85 2.93 14.17 11.26
CA HIS A 85 4.13 14.95 11.51
C HIS A 85 3.84 16.03 12.55
N LYS A 86 4.86 16.43 13.32
CA LYS A 86 4.74 17.57 14.26
C LYS A 86 4.28 18.83 13.53
N ASP A 87 4.80 19.04 12.32
CA ASP A 87 4.31 20.04 11.40
C ASP A 87 3.05 19.51 10.69
N ARG A 88 1.91 20.11 11.02
CA ARG A 88 0.62 19.76 10.41
C ARG A 88 0.55 20.15 8.93
N GLY A 89 1.26 21.19 8.50
CA GLY A 89 1.29 21.61 7.11
C GLY A 89 1.87 20.54 6.17
N LEU A 90 2.85 19.77 6.63
CA LEU A 90 3.36 18.61 5.89
C LEU A 90 2.30 17.52 5.75
N THR A 91 1.56 17.26 6.82
CA THR A 91 0.49 16.26 6.83
C THR A 91 -0.62 16.67 5.87
N ASP A 92 -1.08 17.93 5.95
CA ASP A 92 -2.13 18.47 5.09
C ASP A 92 -1.69 18.44 3.61
N ASN A 93 -0.45 18.82 3.31
CA ASN A 93 0.10 18.75 1.96
C ASN A 93 0.09 17.33 1.39
N LEU A 94 0.51 16.33 2.18
CA LEU A 94 0.50 14.93 1.75
C LEU A 94 -0.93 14.43 1.48
N LEU A 95 -1.88 14.78 2.35
CA LEU A 95 -3.29 14.42 2.17
C LEU A 95 -3.88 15.02 0.90
N GLU A 96 -3.62 16.30 0.64
CA GLU A 96 -4.06 16.96 -0.60
C GLU A 96 -3.47 16.30 -1.85
N ARG A 97 -2.18 15.98 -1.83
CA ARG A 97 -1.51 15.29 -2.94
C ARG A 97 -2.11 13.91 -3.18
N CYS A 98 -2.37 13.14 -2.12
CA CYS A 98 -3.03 11.84 -2.22
C CYS A 98 -4.42 11.95 -2.85
N LYS A 99 -5.23 12.90 -2.39
CA LYS A 99 -6.57 13.17 -2.95
C LYS A 99 -6.49 13.51 -4.44
N LYS A 100 -5.62 14.45 -4.82
CA LYS A 100 -5.40 14.85 -6.23
C LYS A 100 -4.89 13.68 -7.09
N ALA A 101 -4.11 12.78 -6.49
CA ALA A 101 -3.55 11.61 -7.15
C ALA A 101 -4.47 10.38 -7.17
N GLY A 102 -5.71 10.49 -6.66
CA GLY A 102 -6.70 9.41 -6.70
C GLY A 102 -6.38 8.25 -5.77
N PHE A 103 -5.81 8.52 -4.60
CA PHE A 103 -5.71 7.54 -3.52
C PHE A 103 -7.08 7.44 -2.84
N SER A 104 -7.63 6.22 -2.77
CA SER A 104 -8.97 5.96 -2.24
C SER A 104 -8.99 5.74 -0.73
N SER A 105 -7.84 5.45 -0.13
CA SER A 105 -7.77 5.14 1.30
C SER A 105 -6.45 5.58 1.96
N MET A 106 -6.47 5.62 3.29
CA MET A 106 -5.37 6.03 4.14
C MET A 106 -5.16 4.99 5.26
N CYS A 107 -3.91 4.68 5.57
CA CYS A 107 -3.53 3.90 6.74
C CYS A 107 -2.73 4.78 7.70
N LEU A 108 -3.36 5.16 8.81
CA LEU A 108 -2.71 5.94 9.85
C LEU A 108 -1.92 5.00 10.77
N THR A 109 -0.61 5.20 10.85
CA THR A 109 0.25 4.40 11.74
C THR A 109 0.27 5.03 13.14
N VAL A 110 -0.23 4.27 14.14
CA VAL A 110 -0.41 4.74 15.53
C VAL A 110 0.49 4.04 16.55
N ASP A 111 1.30 3.08 16.12
CA ASP A 111 2.16 2.24 16.96
C ASP A 111 3.62 2.71 17.04
N THR A 112 4.01 3.72 16.25
CA THR A 112 5.41 4.16 16.10
C THR A 112 5.59 5.59 16.63
N VAL A 113 5.33 5.81 17.92
CA VAL A 113 5.60 7.12 18.55
C VAL A 113 7.11 7.39 18.65
N VAL A 114 7.90 6.34 18.85
CA VAL A 114 9.35 6.35 18.84
C VAL A 114 9.87 5.28 17.88
N ALA A 115 11.06 5.48 17.33
CA ALA A 115 11.70 4.47 16.51
C ALA A 115 11.98 3.21 17.35
N GLY A 116 11.60 2.04 16.84
CA GLY A 116 11.91 0.77 17.49
C GLY A 116 13.42 0.48 17.49
N ASN A 117 13.91 -0.25 18.50
CA ASN A 117 15.31 -0.62 18.60
C ASN A 117 15.66 -1.78 17.65
N ARG A 118 15.94 -1.46 16.39
CA ARG A 118 16.42 -2.43 15.39
C ARG A 118 17.94 -2.47 15.40
N GLU A 119 18.53 -3.42 16.14
CA GLU A 119 20.00 -3.46 16.33
C GLU A 119 20.81 -3.53 15.04
N ARG A 120 20.28 -4.18 13.99
CA ARG A 120 20.95 -4.28 12.69
C ARG A 120 21.08 -2.92 12.01
N ASP A 121 20.13 -2.01 12.20
CA ASP A 121 20.17 -0.68 11.58
C ASP A 121 21.21 0.23 12.25
N ARG A 122 21.68 -0.13 13.46
CA ARG A 122 22.70 0.61 14.21
C ARG A 122 24.14 0.16 13.92
N ARG A 123 24.32 -1.08 13.46
CA ARG A 123 25.64 -1.70 13.21
C ARG A 123 26.07 -1.44 11.78
#